data_AF-A0A2U9IQE8-F1
#
_entry.id   AF-A0A2U9IQE8-F1
#
_cell.length_a   1.000
_cell.length_b   1.000
_cell.length_c   1.000
_cell.angle_alpha   90.00
_cell.angle_beta   90.00
_cell.angle_gamma   90.00
#
_symmetry.space_group_name_H-M   'P 1'
#
loop_
_entity.id
_entity.type
_entity.pdbx_description
1 polymer ?
#
loop_
_entity_poly.entity_id
_entity_poly.type
_entity_poly.pdbx_seq_one_letter_code
_entity_poly.pdbx_strand_id
1 'polypeptide(L)'
;MKAILVESLYNQRLSQLQIASILGISTAEVNYYLKGKRSDQNIRLILEKDEDFMDLIDSMVRKILTSDEVINICPLCSLARKKLKQDEDICPYDI
;
A
#
# COMPACT_ATOMS: atom_id res chain seq x y z
N MET A 1 3.30 4.55 1.68
CA MET A 1 2.98 3.41 0.80
C MET A 1 1.70 2.67 1.20
N LYS A 2 1.64 1.94 2.32
CA LYS A 2 0.43 1.18 2.74
C LYS A 2 -0.85 2.05 2.80
N ALA A 3 -0.71 3.32 3.19
CA ALA A 3 -1.82 4.28 3.19
C ALA A 3 -2.46 4.47 1.81
N ILE A 4 -1.65 4.54 0.73
CA ILE A 4 -2.13 4.71 -0.64
C ILE A 4 -2.95 3.49 -1.05
N LEU A 5 -2.43 2.28 -0.81
CA LEU A 5 -3.15 1.04 -1.12
C LEU A 5 -4.47 0.92 -0.33
N VAL A 6 -4.47 1.27 0.96
CA VAL A 6 -5.67 1.27 1.80
C VAL A 6 -6.72 2.23 1.25
N GLU A 7 -6.32 3.43 0.84
CA GLU A 7 -7.24 4.40 0.24
C GLU A 7 -7.77 3.94 -1.11
N SER A 8 -6.92 3.38 -1.98
CA SER A 8 -7.36 2.84 -3.26
C SER A 8 -8.40 1.72 -3.07
N LEU A 9 -8.21 0.81 -2.11
CA LEU A 9 -9.19 -0.23 -1.80
C LEU A 9 -10.49 0.34 -1.21
N TYR A 10 -10.39 1.34 -0.34
CA TYR A 10 -11.55 2.02 0.23
C TYR A 10 -12.37 2.75 -0.86
N ASN A 11 -11.70 3.37 -1.83
CA ASN A 11 -12.33 4.01 -2.98
C ASN A 11 -13.05 3.00 -3.89
N GLN A 12 -12.61 1.73 -3.91
CA GLN A 12 -13.30 0.60 -4.54
C GLN A 12 -14.47 0.05 -3.70
N ARG A 13 -14.93 0.78 -2.68
CA ARG A 13 -16.07 0.44 -1.81
C ARG A 13 -15.84 -0.75 -0.88
N LEU A 14 -14.59 -1.16 -0.64
CA LEU A 14 -14.32 -2.16 0.39
C LEU A 14 -14.51 -1.57 1.77
N SER A 15 -15.13 -2.35 2.67
CA SER A 15 -15.24 -1.99 4.08
C SER A 15 -13.87 -2.04 4.77
N GLN A 16 -13.71 -1.27 5.86
CA GLN A 16 -12.47 -1.31 6.65
C GLN A 16 -12.15 -2.71 7.18
N LEU A 17 -13.19 -3.53 7.46
CA LEU A 17 -13.03 -4.92 7.88
C LEU A 17 -12.45 -5.80 6.77
N GLN A 18 -12.95 -5.68 5.55
CA GLN A 18 -12.41 -6.41 4.40
C GLN A 18 -10.96 -6.01 4.13
N ILE A 19 -10.66 -4.71 4.15
CA ILE A 19 -9.29 -4.21 3.94
C ILE A 19 -8.34 -4.73 5.01
N ALA A 20 -8.78 -4.71 6.29
CA ALA A 20 -8.02 -5.27 7.40
C ALA A 20 -7.71 -6.76 7.21
N SER A 21 -8.72 -7.54 6.80
CA SER A 21 -8.57 -8.97 6.51
C SER A 21 -7.59 -9.23 5.37
N ILE A 22 -7.71 -8.48 4.27
CA ILE A 22 -6.87 -8.64 3.07
C ILE A 22 -5.40 -8.32 3.36
N LEU A 23 -5.15 -7.26 4.14
CA LEU A 23 -3.81 -6.76 4.40
C LEU A 23 -3.17 -7.36 5.66
N GLY A 24 -3.90 -8.20 6.42
CA GLY A 24 -3.43 -8.78 7.67
C GLY A 24 -3.12 -7.74 8.76
N ILE A 25 -3.89 -6.66 8.83
CA ILE A 25 -3.74 -5.58 9.81
C ILE A 25 -5.04 -5.36 10.59
N SER A 26 -5.00 -4.57 11.66
CA SER A 26 -6.23 -4.26 12.40
C SER A 26 -7.10 -3.21 11.69
N THR A 27 -8.41 -3.21 11.93
CA THR A 27 -9.33 -2.17 11.45
C THR A 27 -8.97 -0.78 11.99
N ALA A 28 -8.40 -0.71 13.20
CA ALA A 28 -7.88 0.54 13.76
C ALA A 28 -6.73 1.09 12.91
N GLU A 29 -5.82 0.24 12.43
CA GLU A 29 -4.74 0.64 11.54
C GLU A 29 -5.24 1.12 10.19
N VAL A 30 -6.23 0.45 9.61
CA VAL A 30 -6.94 0.95 8.42
C VAL A 30 -7.50 2.35 8.66
N ASN A 31 -8.18 2.56 9.81
CA ASN A 31 -8.73 3.87 10.17
C ASN A 31 -7.63 4.95 10.30
N TYR A 32 -6.48 4.60 10.88
CA TYR A 32 -5.35 5.51 11.00
C TYR A 32 -4.77 5.90 9.64
N TYR A 33 -4.69 4.97 8.70
CA TYR A 33 -4.26 5.27 7.33
C TYR A 33 -5.25 6.20 6.62
N LEU A 34 -6.55 5.91 6.68
CA LEU A 34 -7.59 6.76 6.06
C LEU A 34 -7.66 8.17 6.66
N LYS A 35 -7.31 8.34 7.93
CA LYS A 35 -7.26 9.65 8.60
C LYS A 35 -5.94 10.40 8.38
N GLY A 36 -5.03 9.87 7.56
CA GLY A 36 -3.72 10.49 7.29
C GLY A 36 -2.77 10.52 8.49
N LYS A 37 -3.06 9.79 9.58
CA LYS A 37 -2.27 9.82 10.82
C LYS A 37 -0.97 9.01 10.75
N ARG A 38 -0.82 8.17 9.72
CA ARG A 38 0.33 7.26 9.53
C ARG A 38 0.98 7.37 8.14
N SER A 39 0.82 8.50 7.46
CA SER A 39 1.53 8.77 6.19
C SER A 39 2.37 10.04 6.31
N ASP A 40 3.66 9.94 6.05
CA ASP A 40 4.46 11.10 5.70
C ASP A 40 3.93 11.67 4.38
N GLN A 41 3.41 12.91 4.43
CA GLN A 41 2.77 13.55 3.28
C GLN A 41 3.75 13.80 2.14
N ASN A 42 5.03 14.08 2.42
CA ASN A 42 6.03 14.32 1.39
C ASN A 42 6.36 13.02 0.65
N ILE A 43 6.56 11.93 1.39
CA ILE A 43 6.78 10.58 0.81
C ILE A 43 5.59 10.16 -0.04
N ARG A 44 4.37 10.43 0.45
CA ARG A 44 3.14 10.11 -0.27
C ARG A 44 3.06 10.85 -1.61
N LEU A 45 3.29 12.16 -1.63
CA LEU A 45 3.25 12.97 -2.85
C LEU A 45 4.28 12.53 -3.88
N ILE A 46 5.44 12.04 -3.46
CA ILE A 46 6.46 11.49 -4.37
C ILE A 46 5.92 10.22 -5.04
N LEU A 47 5.36 9.29 -4.26
CA LEU A 47 4.86 8.02 -4.76
C LEU A 47 3.60 8.19 -5.64
N GLU A 48 2.70 9.11 -5.30
CA GLU A 48 1.49 9.37 -6.10
C GLU A 48 1.78 10.01 -7.47
N LYS A 49 2.94 10.67 -7.61
CA LYS A 49 3.40 11.25 -8.89
C LYS A 49 4.15 10.26 -9.77
N ASP A 50 4.51 9.09 -9.24
CA ASP A 50 5.25 8.07 -9.98
C ASP A 50 4.27 7.12 -10.68
N GLU A 51 4.21 7.22 -12.01
CA GLU A 51 3.26 6.45 -12.83
C GLU A 51 3.47 4.93 -12.67
N ASP A 52 4.72 4.45 -12.69
CA ASP A 52 5.04 3.03 -12.50
C ASP A 52 4.49 2.50 -11.16
N PHE A 53 4.65 3.30 -10.11
CA PHE A 53 4.18 2.93 -8.78
C PHE A 53 2.65 2.90 -8.70
N MET A 54 1.97 3.88 -9.31
CA MET A 54 0.51 3.93 -9.33
C MET A 54 -0.11 2.83 -10.20
N ASP A 55 0.52 2.50 -11.33
CA ASP A 55 0.11 1.36 -12.16
C ASP A 55 0.23 0.04 -11.40
N LEU A 56 1.28 -0.12 -10.58
CA LEU A 56 1.44 -1.29 -9.71
C LEU A 56 0.38 -1.34 -8.61
N ILE A 57 0.02 -0.21 -8.01
CA ILE A 57 -1.11 -0.11 -7.07
C ILE A 57 -2.40 -0.59 -7.74
N ASP A 58 -2.72 -0.06 -8.91
CA ASP A 58 -3.97 -0.40 -9.61
C ASP A 58 -4.00 -1.86 -10.04
N SER A 59 -2.87 -2.39 -10.51
CA SER A 59 -2.71 -3.82 -10.82
C SER A 59 -2.95 -4.68 -9.59
N MET A 60 -2.38 -4.32 -8.43
CA MET A 60 -2.63 -5.03 -7.18
C MET A 60 -4.09 -4.95 -6.80
N VAL A 61 -4.68 -3.76 -6.73
CA VAL A 61 -6.11 -3.56 -6.38
C VAL A 61 -7.01 -4.41 -7.27
N ARG A 62 -6.80 -4.40 -8.59
CA ARG A 62 -7.55 -5.27 -9.51
C ARG A 62 -7.43 -6.74 -9.14
N LYS A 63 -6.22 -7.23 -8.85
CA LYS A 63 -6.02 -8.62 -8.40
C LYS A 63 -6.75 -8.93 -7.10
N ILE A 64 -6.76 -8.00 -6.14
CA ILE A 64 -7.51 -8.15 -4.87
C ILE A 64 -9.00 -8.30 -5.12
N LEU A 65 -9.54 -7.55 -6.08
CA LEU A 65 -10.97 -7.56 -6.38
C LEU A 65 -11.40 -8.80 -7.17
N THR A 66 -10.52 -9.37 -7.99
CA THR A 66 -10.86 -10.48 -8.88
C THR A 66 -10.42 -11.85 -8.38
N SER A 67 -9.55 -11.91 -7.37
CA SER A 67 -8.95 -13.14 -6.87
C SER A 67 -9.06 -13.23 -5.34
N ASP A 68 -9.29 -14.44 -4.83
CA ASP A 68 -9.29 -14.76 -3.38
C ASP A 68 -7.88 -15.15 -2.89
N GLU A 69 -6.85 -14.80 -3.66
CA GLU A 69 -5.45 -15.14 -3.37
C GLU A 69 -4.80 -14.19 -2.36
N VAL A 70 -3.87 -14.74 -1.59
CA VAL A 70 -3.00 -13.98 -0.69
C VAL A 70 -2.10 -13.05 -1.51
N ILE A 71 -2.29 -11.74 -1.35
CA ILE A 71 -1.52 -10.74 -2.11
C ILE A 71 -0.15 -10.51 -1.48
N ASN A 72 0.89 -10.77 -2.28
CA ASN A 72 2.25 -10.40 -1.92
C ASN A 72 2.48 -8.90 -2.13
N ILE A 73 2.69 -8.16 -1.03
CA ILE A 73 2.90 -6.71 -1.06
C ILE A 73 4.37 -6.31 -1.27
N CYS A 74 5.31 -7.26 -1.25
CA CYS A 74 6.74 -7.00 -1.37
C CYS A 74 7.14 -6.26 -2.65
N PRO A 75 6.57 -6.54 -3.84
CA PRO A 75 6.88 -5.78 -5.05
C PRO A 75 6.57 -4.30 -4.90
N LEU A 76 5.46 -3.98 -4.23
CA LEU A 76 5.05 -2.60 -3.96
C LEU A 76 6.03 -1.93 -2.98
N CYS A 77 6.42 -2.62 -1.90
CA CYS A 77 7.42 -2.14 -0.94
C CYS A 77 8.79 -1.90 -1.58
N SER A 78 9.24 -2.82 -2.44
CA SER A 78 10.52 -2.69 -3.15
C SER A 78 10.52 -1.48 -4.08
N LEU A 79 9.47 -1.32 -4.90
CA LEU A 79 9.37 -0.18 -5.81
C LEU A 79 9.30 1.15 -5.06
N ALA A 80 8.51 1.24 -3.99
CA ALA A 80 8.44 2.44 -3.17
C ALA A 80 9.81 2.85 -2.61
N ARG A 81 10.59 1.89 -2.08
CA ARG A 81 11.94 2.17 -1.56
C ARG A 81 12.90 2.66 -2.62
N LYS A 82 12.90 2.02 -3.80
CA LYS A 82 13.70 2.43 -4.96
C LYS A 82 13.39 3.87 -5.38
N LYS A 83 12.12 4.25 -5.43
CA LYS A 83 11.70 5.61 -5.82
C LYS A 83 12.02 6.67 -4.77
N LEU A 84 12.06 6.29 -3.50
CA LEU A 84 12.43 7.17 -2.38
C LEU A 84 13.94 7.35 -2.20
N LYS A 85 14.78 6.77 -3.07
CA LYS A 85 16.26 6.79 -2.97
C LYS A 85 16.77 6.34 -1.60
N GLN A 86 16.06 5.40 -0.97
CA GLN A 86 16.59 4.69 0.19
C GLN A 86 17.52 3.61 -0.37
N ASP A 87 18.78 3.99 -0.63
CA ASP A 87 19.85 3.19 -1.25
C ASP A 87 20.41 2.07 -0.33
N GLU A 88 19.61 1.53 0.57
CA GLU A 88 19.94 0.27 1.23
C GLU A 88 19.02 -0.82 0.69
N ASP A 89 19.57 -1.65 -0.18
CA ASP A 89 18.97 -2.91 -0.70
C ASP A 89 18.60 -3.92 0.40
N ILE A 90 18.83 -3.56 1.67
CA ILE A 90 18.52 -4.38 2.84
C ILE A 90 17.02 -4.27 3.11
N CYS A 91 16.29 -5.39 3.04
CA CYS A 91 14.93 -5.42 3.58
C CYS A 91 15.01 -5.14 5.09
N PRO A 92 14.22 -4.20 5.65
CA PRO A 92 14.20 -3.98 7.10
C PRO A 92 13.68 -5.19 7.89
N TYR A 93 13.23 -6.25 7.20
CA TYR A 93 12.82 -7.53 7.75
C TYR A 93 13.85 -8.66 7.54
N ASP A 94 14.97 -8.40 6.87
CA ASP A 94 16.07 -9.37 6.66
C ASP A 94 17.13 -9.30 7.77
N ILE A 95 16.90 -8.50 8.82
CA ILE A 95 17.81 -8.27 9.97
C ILE A 95 17.31 -9.02 11.20
#